data_AF-A0A399EZ17-F1
#
_entry.id   AF-A0A399EZ17-F1
#
_cell.length_a   1.000
_cell.length_b   1.000
_cell.length_c   1.000
_cell.angle_alpha   90.00
_cell.angle_beta   90.00
_cell.angle_gamma   90.00
#
_symmetry.space_group_name_H-M   'P 1'
#
loop_
_entity.id
_entity.type
_entity.pdbx_description
1 polymer ?
#
loop_
_entity_poly.entity_id
_entity_poly.type
_entity_poly.pdbx_seq_one_letter_code
_entity_poly.pdbx_strand_id
1 'polypeptide(L)' 'MLGAVFTLIFVIGSILVTSLIYLAINPRSVNVEGEGADLRYIGFALVLIILSAATIGAMLMLGKAHNALG' A
#
# COMPACT_ATOMS: atom_id res chain seq x y z
N MET A 1 0.64 -23.62 -4.60
CA MET A 1 1.26 -22.54 -5.42
C MET A 1 0.55 -21.20 -5.26
N LEU A 2 -0.79 -21.12 -5.40
CA LEU A 2 -1.58 -19.88 -5.21
C LEU A 2 -1.29 -19.14 -3.89
N GLY A 3 -1.16 -19.87 -2.78
CA GLY A 3 -0.82 -19.28 -1.48
C GLY A 3 0.48 -18.48 -1.47
N ALA A 4 1.53 -19.01 -2.12
CA ALA A 4 2.83 -18.35 -2.21
C ALA A 4 2.77 -17.07 -3.06
N VAL A 5 1.95 -17.06 -4.11
CA VAL A 5 1.75 -15.89 -4.97
C VAL A 5 1.08 -14.75 -4.19
N PHE A 6 -0.02 -15.02 -3.50
CA PHE A 6 -0.69 -14.02 -2.66
C PHE A 6 0.19 -13.54 -1.51
N THR A 7 0.99 -14.42 -0.91
CA THR A 7 1.95 -14.04 0.13
C THR A 7 3.02 -13.09 -0.44
N LEU A 8 3.57 -13.38 -1.63
CA LEU A 8 4.51 -12.50 -2.31
C LEU A 8 3.88 -11.14 -2.64
N ILE A 9 2.65 -11.12 -3.17
CA ILE A 9 1.90 -9.89 -3.46
C ILE A 9 1.74 -9.07 -2.17
N PHE A 10 1.39 -9.71 -1.05
CA PHE A 10 1.25 -9.04 0.24
C PHE A 10 2.57 -8.44 0.72
N VAL A 11 3.67 -9.19 0.65
CA VAL A 11 5.00 -8.71 1.05
C VAL A 11 5.42 -7.52 0.19
N ILE A 12 5.32 -7.63 -1.13
CA ILE A 12 5.66 -6.52 -2.05
C ILE A 12 4.75 -5.31 -1.79
N GLY A 13 3.44 -5.54 -1.64
CA GLY A 13 2.48 -4.48 -1.32
C GLY A 13 2.83 -3.75 -0.03
N SER A 14 3.19 -4.48 1.04
CA SER A 14 3.60 -3.90 2.31
C SER A 14 4.86 -3.04 2.19
N ILE A 15 5.88 -3.51 1.44
CA ILE A 15 7.11 -2.74 1.18
C ILE A 15 6.79 -1.46 0.43
N LEU A 16 5.92 -1.52 -0.58
CA LEU A 16 5.52 -0.35 -1.36
C LEU A 16 4.73 0.66 -0.50
N VAL A 17 3.79 0.21 0.33
CA VAL A 17 3.06 1.07 1.27
C VAL A 17 4.05 1.76 2.22
N THR A 18 4.95 1.03 2.86
CA THR A 18 5.95 1.61 3.77
C THR A 18 6.86 2.61 3.07
N SER A 19 7.33 2.27 1.86
CA SER A 19 8.19 3.14 1.07
C SER A 19 7.49 4.44 0.66
N LEU A 20 6.21 4.36 0.27
CA LEU A 20 5.41 5.52 -0.09
C LEU A 20 5.07 6.38 1.13
N ILE A 21 4.81 5.77 2.30
CA ILE A 21 4.65 6.52 3.55
C ILE A 21 5.93 7.29 3.83
N TYR A 22 7.10 6.65 3.79
CA TYR A 22 8.37 7.32 4.00
C TYR A 22 8.58 8.48 3.01
N LEU A 23 8.29 8.27 1.73
CA LEU A 23 8.41 9.32 0.72
C LEU A 23 7.46 10.49 1.00
N ALA A 24 6.23 10.20 1.42
CA ALA A 24 5.24 11.21 1.74
C ALA A 24 5.66 12.04 2.94
N ILE A 25 6.03 11.40 4.06
CA ILE A 25 6.15 12.09 5.37
C ILE A 25 7.59 12.40 5.81
N ASN A 26 8.62 12.04 5.05
CA ASN A 26 9.98 12.31 5.51
C ASN A 26 10.21 13.83 5.73
N PRO A 27 11.07 14.22 6.68
CA PRO A 27 11.28 15.63 7.06
C PRO A 27 11.61 16.56 5.88
N ARG A 28 12.33 16.05 4.86
CA ARG A 28 12.68 16.83 3.67
C ARG A 28 11.48 17.05 2.75
N SER A 29 10.55 16.08 2.66
CA SER A 29 9.32 16.15 1.88
C SER A 29 8.30 17.12 2.49
N VAL A 30 8.14 17.12 3.82
CA VAL A 30 7.21 18.02 4.54
C VAL A 30 7.65 19.47 4.56
N ASN A 31 8.96 19.73 4.49
CA ASN A 31 9.49 21.09 4.43
C ASN A 31 9.42 21.74 3.03
N VAL A 32 8.76 21.11 2.05
CA VAL A 32 8.59 21.70 0.72
C VAL A 32 7.49 22.77 0.79
N GLU A 33 7.88 24.01 0.61
CA GLU A 33 6.97 25.15 0.52
C GLU A 33 6.50 25.35 -0.93
N GLY A 34 5.19 25.52 -1.13
CA GLY A 34 4.59 25.82 -2.43
C GLY A 34 3.11 25.46 -2.49
N GLU A 35 2.34 26.15 -3.32
CA GLU A 35 0.89 25.97 -3.47
C GLU A 35 0.50 24.52 -3.85
N GLY A 36 1.40 23.78 -4.51
CA GLY A 36 1.20 22.39 -4.89
C GLY A 36 1.57 21.36 -3.83
N ALA A 37 2.12 21.77 -2.68
CA ALA A 37 2.56 20.83 -1.63
C ALA A 37 1.37 20.05 -1.06
N ASP A 38 0.27 20.74 -0.76
CA ASP A 38 -0.96 20.12 -0.23
C ASP A 38 -1.55 19.11 -1.21
N LEU A 39 -1.61 19.46 -2.50
CA LEU A 39 -2.11 18.55 -3.53
C LEU A 39 -1.22 17.30 -3.67
N ARG A 40 0.11 17.47 -3.52
CA ARG A 40 1.04 16.34 -3.50
C ARG A 40 0.78 15.41 -2.32
N TYR A 41 0.53 15.96 -1.12
CA TYR A 41 0.17 15.18 0.06
C TYR A 41 -1.12 14.39 -0.13
N ILE A 42 -2.16 15.04 -0.64
CA ILE A 42 -3.45 14.39 -0.92
C ILE A 42 -3.27 13.31 -1.99
N GLY A 43 -2.44 13.55 -3.01
CA GLY A 43 -2.09 12.55 -4.02
C GLY A 43 -1.43 11.30 -3.43
N PHE A 44 -0.44 11.48 -2.53
CA PHE A 44 0.18 10.36 -1.81
C PHE A 44 -0.84 9.61 -0.95
N ALA A 45 -1.69 10.32 -0.22
CA ALA A 45 -2.72 9.72 0.62
C ALA A 45 -3.69 8.85 -0.21
N LEU A 46 -4.14 9.35 -1.36
CA LEU A 46 -5.04 8.61 -2.26
C LEU A 46 -4.39 7.31 -2.76
N VAL A 47 -3.13 7.37 -3.21
CA VAL A 47 -2.40 6.18 -3.66
C VAL A 47 -2.23 5.18 -2.51
N LEU A 48 -1.89 5.66 -1.32
CA LEU A 48 -1.73 4.82 -0.13
C LEU A 48 -3.03 4.12 0.27
N ILE A 49 -4.18 4.78 0.17
CA ILE A 49 -5.50 4.18 0.44
C ILE A 49 -5.75 3.01 -0.53
N ILE A 50 -5.59 3.24 -1.83
CA ILE A 50 -5.83 2.22 -2.86
C ILE A 50 -4.88 1.04 -2.67
N LEU A 51 -3.59 1.32 -2.48
CA LEU A 51 -2.56 0.29 -2.34
C LEU A 51 -2.74 -0.54 -1.06
N SER A 52 -3.09 0.11 0.05
CA SER A 52 -3.37 -0.57 1.32
C SER A 52 -4.60 -1.46 1.22
N ALA A 53 -5.68 -0.95 0.62
CA ALA A 53 -6.90 -1.72 0.39
C ALA A 53 -6.64 -2.95 -0.51
N ALA A 54 -5.85 -2.78 -1.58
CA ALA A 54 -5.47 -3.89 -2.47
C ALA A 54 -4.61 -4.94 -1.74
N THR A 55 -3.64 -4.50 -0.94
CA THR A 55 -2.73 -5.38 -0.17
C THR A 55 -3.51 -6.21 0.85
N ILE A 56 -4.41 -5.58 1.61
CA ILE A 56 -5.26 -6.29 2.59
C ILE A 56 -6.26 -7.19 1.85
N GLY A 57 -6.86 -6.71 0.76
CA GLY A 57 -7.77 -7.48 -0.08
C GLY A 57 -7.17 -8.78 -0.60
N ALA A 58 -5.90 -8.76 -1.02
CA ALA A 58 -5.17 -9.96 -1.45
C ALA A 58 -5.10 -11.04 -0.36
N MET A 59 -4.88 -10.65 0.91
CA MET A 59 -4.88 -11.59 2.03
C MET A 59 -6.28 -12.11 2.38
N LEU A 60 -7.30 -11.26 2.30
CA LEU A 60 -8.69 -11.70 2.50
C LEU A 60 -9.12 -12.72 1.45
N MET A 61 -8.71 -12.52 0.18
CA MET A 61 -8.96 -13.47 -0.90
C MET A 61 -8.23 -14.80 -0.67
N LEU A 62 -6.98 -14.76 -0.20
CA LEU A 62 -6.24 -15.97 0.18
C LEU A 62 -6.95 -16.76 1.30
N GLY A 63 -7.40 -16.07 2.36
CA GLY A 63 -8.12 -16.71 3.47
C GLY A 63 -9.41 -17.39 3.00
N LYS A 64 -10.18 -16.74 2.11
CA LYS A 64 -11.37 -17.35 1.51
C LYS A 64 -11.04 -18.51 0.57
N ALA A 65 -9.99 -18.39 -0.24
CA ALA A 65 -9.56 -19.45 -1.16
C ALA A 65 -9.10 -20.71 -0.41
N HIS A 66 -8.45 -20.54 0.75
CA HIS A 66 -8.10 -21.67 1.61
C HIS A 66 -9.35 -22.33 2.22
N ASN A 67 -10.28 -21.53 2.77
CA ASN A 67 -11.50 -22.04 3.39
C ASN A 67 -12.50 -22.67 2.39
N ALA A 68 -12.44 -22.31 1.10
CA ALA A 68 -13.34 -22.84 0.08
C ALA A 68 -12.82 -24.14 -0.59
N LEU A 69 -11.54 -24.48 -0.39
CA LEU A 69 -10.89 -25.66 -0.96
C LEU A 69 -10.54 -26.73 0.09
N GLY A 70 -10.68 -26.41 1.38
CA GLY A 70 -10.59 -27.35 2.50
C GLY A 70 -11.96 -27.84 2.94
#